data_AF-A0AAU6LIN4-F1
#
_entry.id   AF-A0AAU6LIN4-F1
#
_cell.length_a   1.000
_cell.length_b   1.000
_cell.length_c   1.000
_cell.angle_alpha   90.00
_cell.angle_beta   90.00
_cell.angle_gamma   90.00
#
_symmetry.space_group_name_H-M   'P 1'
#
loop_
_entity.id
_entity.type
_entity.pdbx_description
1 polymer ?
#
loop_
_entity_poly.entity_id
_entity_poly.type
_entity_poly.pdbx_seq_one_letter_code
_entity_poly.pdbx_strand_id
1 'polypeptide(L)'
;MNDPTTQAAAAITEALRNGHDVAELIAHALCQVAADEGGIEEVLRNRSGSWEAGHLRSLMEGTAGPDGEGLEAYRTAADTEGQQETGAQR
;
A
#
# COMPACT_ATOMS: atom_id res chain seq x y z
N MET A 1 3.90 -18.22 13.42
CA MET A 1 3.95 -16.89 12.76
C MET A 1 3.70 -17.15 11.30
N ASN A 2 2.60 -16.64 10.72
CA ASN A 2 2.31 -16.87 9.30
C ASN A 2 3.28 -16.02 8.47
N ASP A 3 3.96 -16.65 7.52
CA ASP A 3 4.85 -15.97 6.59
C ASP A 3 4.11 -14.82 5.86
N PRO A 4 4.67 -13.59 5.79
CA PRO A 4 4.02 -12.44 5.16
C PRO A 4 3.58 -12.71 3.71
N THR A 5 4.34 -13.51 2.96
CA THR A 5 3.97 -13.89 1.58
C THR A 5 2.68 -14.69 1.56
N THR A 6 2.51 -15.61 2.51
CA THR A 6 1.28 -16.41 2.66
C THR A 6 0.07 -15.53 3.00
N GLN A 7 0.26 -14.49 3.82
CA GLN A 7 -0.80 -13.55 4.17
C GLN A 7 -1.22 -12.68 2.97
N ALA A 8 -0.24 -12.16 2.22
CA ALA A 8 -0.51 -11.40 0.99
C ALA A 8 -1.25 -12.26 -0.05
N ALA A 9 -0.81 -13.50 -0.25
CA ALA A 9 -1.46 -14.43 -1.17
C ALA A 9 -2.92 -14.73 -0.77
N ALA A 10 -3.21 -14.83 0.53
CA ALA A 10 -4.57 -15.03 1.03
C ALA A 10 -5.48 -13.82 0.70
N ALA A 11 -5.01 -12.60 0.97
CA ALA A 11 -5.75 -11.37 0.67
C ALA A 11 -6.02 -11.20 -0.83
N ILE A 12 -5.02 -11.46 -1.68
CA ILE A 12 -5.17 -11.43 -3.14
C ILE A 12 -6.19 -12.47 -3.61
N THR A 13 -6.14 -13.68 -3.04
CA THR A 13 -7.07 -14.77 -3.38
C THR A 13 -8.51 -14.42 -3.00
N GLU A 14 -8.71 -13.81 -1.84
CA GLU A 14 -10.01 -13.34 -1.39
C GLU A 14 -10.57 -12.26 -2.31
N ALA A 15 -9.78 -11.24 -2.62
CA ALA A 15 -10.16 -10.17 -3.53
C ALA A 15 -10.57 -10.71 -4.92
N LEU A 16 -9.77 -11.63 -5.47
CA LEU A 16 -10.08 -12.28 -6.74
C LEU A 16 -11.42 -13.04 -6.70
N ARG A 17 -11.67 -13.79 -5.62
CA ARG A 17 -12.91 -14.58 -5.45
C ARG A 17 -14.15 -13.71 -5.31
N ASN A 18 -13.99 -12.50 -4.76
CA ASN A 18 -15.07 -11.53 -4.61
C ASN A 18 -15.25 -10.64 -5.85
N GLY A 19 -14.47 -10.86 -6.92
CA GLY A 19 -14.62 -10.15 -8.20
C GLY A 19 -13.97 -8.77 -8.25
N HIS A 20 -13.03 -8.48 -7.35
CA HIS A 20 -12.25 -7.24 -7.39
C HIS A 20 -11.19 -7.27 -8.51
N ASP A 21 -10.85 -6.10 -9.03
CA ASP A 21 -9.69 -5.93 -9.89
C ASP A 21 -8.40 -6.11 -9.07
N VAL A 22 -7.71 -7.23 -9.29
CA VAL A 22 -6.48 -7.56 -8.58
C VAL A 22 -5.32 -6.64 -9.00
N ALA A 23 -5.31 -6.16 -10.24
CA ALA A 23 -4.25 -5.26 -10.70
C ALA A 23 -4.38 -3.90 -10.01
N GLU A 24 -5.58 -3.34 -9.96
CA GLU A 24 -5.87 -2.10 -9.23
C GLU A 24 -5.55 -2.25 -7.74
N LEU A 25 -5.97 -3.36 -7.13
CA LEU A 25 -5.69 -3.64 -5.71
C LEU A 25 -4.19 -3.64 -5.41
N ILE A 26 -3.39 -4.36 -6.20
CA ILE A 26 -1.94 -4.44 -5.96
C ILE A 26 -1.28 -3.09 -6.20
N ALA A 27 -1.67 -2.38 -7.26
CA ALA A 27 -1.15 -1.05 -7.56
C ALA A 27 -1.43 -0.07 -6.42
N HIS A 28 -2.68 0.01 -5.95
CA HIS A 28 -3.08 0.89 -4.86
C HIS A 28 -2.41 0.52 -3.54
N ALA A 29 -2.32 -0.78 -3.21
CA ALA A 29 -1.64 -1.22 -1.99
C ALA A 29 -0.15 -0.85 -1.99
N LEU A 30 0.54 -0.89 -3.13
CA LEU A 30 1.94 -0.47 -3.23
C LEU A 30 2.07 1.06 -3.14
N CYS A 31 1.19 1.81 -3.83
CA CYS A 31 1.14 3.27 -3.73
C CYS A 31 0.81 3.74 -2.31
N GLN A 32 -0.04 3.01 -1.58
CA GLN A 32 -0.34 3.24 -0.18
C GLN A 32 0.92 3.15 0.69
N VAL A 33 1.65 2.03 0.59
CA VAL A 33 2.90 1.85 1.34
C VAL A 33 3.93 2.91 0.95
N ALA A 34 4.05 3.25 -0.34
CA ALA A 34 4.93 4.33 -0.79
C ALA A 34 4.53 5.69 -0.20
N ALA A 35 3.24 6.01 -0.14
CA ALA A 35 2.73 7.26 0.42
C ALA A 35 3.00 7.38 1.93
N ASP A 36 2.96 6.24 2.64
CA ASP A 36 3.17 6.17 4.08
C ASP A 36 4.67 6.14 4.46
N GLU A 37 5.52 5.47 3.67
CA GLU A 37 6.95 5.32 3.94
C GLU A 37 7.81 6.47 3.37
N GLY A 38 7.23 7.35 2.54
CA GLY A 38 7.91 8.55 2.03
C GLY A 38 8.39 8.45 0.57
N GLY A 39 7.93 7.47 -0.19
CA GLY A 39 8.08 7.43 -1.65
C GLY A 39 8.23 6.04 -2.24
N ILE A 40 8.24 5.97 -3.58
CA ILE A 40 8.44 4.73 -4.35
C ILE A 40 9.78 4.06 -3.99
N GLU A 41 10.85 4.83 -3.87
CA GLU A 41 12.18 4.28 -3.58
C GLU A 41 12.26 3.60 -2.21
N GLU A 42 11.44 4.04 -1.24
CA GLU A 42 11.40 3.43 0.10
C GLU A 42 10.81 2.02 0.08
N VAL A 43 9.82 1.77 -0.77
CA VAL A 43 9.29 0.40 -1.00
C VAL A 43 10.36 -0.53 -1.57
N LEU A 44 11.27 0.00 -2.39
CA LEU A 44 12.26 -0.77 -3.13
C LEU A 44 13.61 -0.93 -2.41
N ARG A 45 13.80 -0.24 -1.26
CA ARG A 45 15.10 -0.08 -0.58
C ARG A 45 15.84 -1.38 -0.28
N ASN A 46 15.11 -2.46 0.01
CA ASN A 46 15.69 -3.75 0.40
C ASN A 46 16.11 -4.63 -0.80
N ARG A 47 15.76 -4.26 -2.04
CA ARG A 47 16.08 -5.03 -3.24
C ARG A 47 16.27 -4.14 -4.48
N SER A 48 16.90 -2.99 -4.25
CA SER A 48 17.17 -1.99 -5.28
C SER A 48 17.96 -2.58 -6.45
N GLY A 49 17.67 -2.12 -7.67
CA GLY A 49 18.33 -2.58 -8.91
C GLY A 49 17.91 -3.96 -9.41
N SER A 50 17.06 -4.71 -8.70
CA SER A 50 16.50 -5.96 -9.21
C SER A 50 15.47 -5.74 -10.31
N TRP A 51 15.28 -6.73 -11.18
CA TRP A 51 14.27 -6.67 -12.25
C TRP A 51 12.86 -6.56 -11.68
N GLU A 52 12.54 -7.27 -10.59
CA GLU A 52 11.25 -7.15 -9.90
C GLU A 52 11.07 -5.74 -9.31
N ALA A 53 12.11 -5.14 -8.73
CA ALA A 53 12.03 -3.76 -8.25
C ALA A 53 11.75 -2.78 -9.41
N GLY A 54 12.31 -3.02 -10.59
CA GLY A 54 11.99 -2.26 -11.80
C GLY A 54 10.51 -2.39 -12.20
N HIS A 55 9.94 -3.60 -12.13
CA HIS A 55 8.52 -3.79 -12.42
C HIS A 55 7.59 -3.12 -11.39
N LEU A 56 7.92 -3.21 -10.10
CA LEU A 56 7.13 -2.54 -9.06
C LEU A 56 7.25 -1.02 -9.16
N ARG A 57 8.44 -0.50 -9.51
CA ARG A 57 8.64 0.92 -9.83
C ARG A 57 7.70 1.36 -10.95
N SER A 58 7.77 0.69 -12.11
CA SER A 58 6.95 1.06 -13.26
C SER A 58 5.44 0.94 -12.98
N LEU A 59 5.03 -0.01 -12.14
CA LEU A 59 3.64 -0.13 -11.70
C LEU A 59 3.19 1.08 -10.88
N MET A 60 3.99 1.46 -9.86
CA MET A 60 3.67 2.61 -9.02
C MET A 60 3.75 3.93 -9.80
N GLU A 61 4.76 4.11 -10.67
CA GLU A 61 4.87 5.28 -11.55
C GLU A 61 3.69 5.38 -12.52
N GLY A 62 3.23 4.26 -13.07
CA GLY A 62 2.05 4.21 -13.92
C GLY A 62 0.73 4.54 -13.19
N THR A 63 0.71 4.41 -11.85
CA THR A 63 -0.48 4.58 -11.01
C THR A 63 -0.52 5.93 -10.31
N ALA A 64 0.62 6.39 -9.79
CA ALA A 64 0.76 7.62 -9.02
C ALA A 64 1.54 8.73 -9.76
N GLY A 65 1.97 8.48 -11.00
CA GLY A 65 2.75 9.42 -11.82
C GLY A 65 4.25 9.18 -11.75
N PRO A 66 5.03 9.67 -12.74
CA PRO A 66 6.45 9.33 -12.92
C PRO A 66 7.35 9.68 -11.74
N ASP A 67 6.98 10.70 -10.96
CA ASP A 67 7.74 11.15 -9.79
C ASP A 67 7.00 10.83 -8.47
N GLY A 68 5.92 10.04 -8.54
CA GLY A 68 5.05 9.76 -7.40
C GLY A 68 4.22 10.96 -6.94
N GLU A 69 4.00 11.95 -7.81
CA GLU A 69 3.28 13.19 -7.48
C GLU A 69 1.82 12.96 -7.02
N GLY A 70 1.24 11.82 -7.39
CA GLY A 70 -0.09 11.38 -6.99
C GLY A 70 -0.13 10.51 -5.73
N LEU A 71 1.00 10.21 -5.08
CA LEU A 71 1.04 9.34 -3.89
C LEU A 71 0.20 9.89 -2.73
N GLU A 72 0.06 11.21 -2.62
CA GLU A 72 -0.77 11.86 -1.59
C GLU A 72 -2.21 11.33 -1.57
N ALA A 73 -2.78 10.98 -2.74
CA ALA A 73 -4.13 10.44 -2.84
C ALA A 73 -4.30 9.04 -2.23
N TYR A 74 -3.19 8.35 -1.98
CA TYR A 74 -3.13 7.02 -1.40
C TYR A 74 -2.63 7.04 0.04
N ARG A 75 -2.56 8.17 0.74
CA ARG A 75 -2.21 8.12 2.17
C ARG A 75 -3.40 7.64 2.98
N THR A 76 -3.17 6.70 3.90
CA THR A 76 -4.21 6.30 4.86
C THR A 76 -4.39 7.49 5.78
N ALA A 77 -5.62 7.99 5.91
CA ALA A 77 -5.93 8.90 7.01
C ALA A 77 -5.61 8.13 8.29
N ALA A 78 -4.49 8.46 8.94
CA ALA A 78 -4.08 7.80 10.17
C ALA A 78 -5.30 7.73 11.09
N ASP A 79 -5.70 6.51 11.47
CA ASP A 79 -6.86 6.26 12.31
C ASP A 79 -6.82 7.20 13.51
N THR A 80 -7.58 8.30 13.44
CA THR A 80 -7.80 9.21 14.55
C THR A 80 -8.89 8.57 15.41
N GLU A 81 -8.63 7.35 15.90
CA GLU A 81 -9.44 6.64 16.87
C GLU A 81 -8.59 6.36 18.11
N GLY A 82 -8.23 7.45 18.77
CA GLY A 82 -7.48 7.43 20.01
C GLY A 82 -7.69 8.67 20.87
N GLN A 83 -8.83 9.36 20.79
CA GLN A 83 -9.19 10.44 21.71
C GLN A 83 -10.70 10.80 21.59
N GLN A 84 -11.55 9.95 22.15
CA GLN A 84 -12.75 10.41 22.85
C GLN A 84 -12.65 9.81 24.25
N GLU A 85 -11.84 10.47 25.08
CA GLU A 85 -11.79 10.22 26.51
C GLU A 85 -13.18 10.40 27.11
N THR A 86 -13.65 9.37 27.79
CA THR A 86 -14.17 9.44 29.17
C THR A 86 -14.39 10.87 29.69
N GLY A 87 -15.59 11.41 29.54
CA GLY A 87 -15.86 12.77 30.02
C GLY A 87 -17.31 13.24 29.96
N ALA A 88 -18.22 12.63 30.74
CA ALA A 88 -19.41 13.23 31.38
C ALA A 88 -20.29 12.08 31.94
N GLN A 89 -20.18 11.66 33.20
CA GLN A 89 -20.61 12.34 34.43
C GLN A 89 -22.07 12.80 34.41
N ARG A 90 -23.01 11.97 34.89
CA ARG A 90 -23.68 12.07 36.22
C ARG A 90 -24.83 11.07 36.32
#